data_AF-K2AL03-F1
#
_entry.id   AF-K2AL03-F1
#
_cell.length_a   1.000
_cell.length_b   1.000
_cell.length_c   1.000
_cell.angle_alpha   90.00
_cell.angle_beta   90.00
_cell.angle_gamma   90.00
#
_symmetry.space_group_name_H-M   'P 1'
#
loop_
_entity.id
_entity.type
_entity.pdbx_description
1 polymer ?
#
loop_
_entity_poly.entity_id
_entity_poly.type
_entity_poly.pdbx_seq_one_letter_code
_entity_poly.pdbx_strand_id
1 'polypeptide(L)'
;MTEAARINLKDLIATQTGIHSDRLAAVRSDPVRADAPIVVAKDPAGVENYVLDGHSRVVHAAEQGKYDINAVLKDDSGIGRAQAMMVKDALGTNSFVKVTDLKTHK
;
A
#
# COMPACT_ATOMS: atom_id res chain seq x y z
N MET A 1 7.79 -17.42 0.62
CA MET A 1 6.56 -18.05 1.15
C MET A 1 5.47 -16.99 1.27
N THR A 2 4.17 -17.32 1.33
CA THR A 2 3.10 -16.33 1.53
C THR A 2 2.44 -16.51 2.90
N GLU A 3 2.57 -15.50 3.77
CA GLU A 3 1.98 -15.49 5.11
C GLU A 3 0.83 -14.47 5.15
N ALA A 4 -0.29 -14.84 5.77
CA ALA A 4 -1.40 -13.93 6.03
C ALA A 4 -1.13 -13.16 7.33
N ALA A 5 -1.15 -11.83 7.28
CA ALA A 5 -0.87 -10.96 8.42
C ALA A 5 -1.86 -9.78 8.49
N ARG A 6 -1.94 -9.13 9.66
CA ARG A 6 -2.53 -7.79 9.80
C ARG A 6 -1.42 -6.77 9.95
N ILE A 7 -1.43 -5.73 9.11
CA ILE A 7 -0.40 -4.68 9.11
C ILE A 7 -1.05 -3.34 9.41
N ASN A 8 -0.41 -2.52 10.24
CA ASN A 8 -0.84 -1.17 10.53
C ASN A 8 -0.76 -0.30 9.26
N LEU A 9 -1.81 0.46 8.97
CA LEU A 9 -1.87 1.29 7.76
C LEU A 9 -0.74 2.33 7.70
N LYS A 10 -0.27 2.82 8.86
CA LYS A 10 0.80 3.83 8.96
C LYS A 10 2.19 3.28 8.58
N ASP A 11 2.35 1.96 8.60
CA ASP A 11 3.63 1.31 8.28
C ASP A 11 3.76 1.03 6.78
N LEU A 12 2.69 1.22 6.00
CA LEU A 12 2.63 0.88 4.59
C LEU A 12 3.24 1.99 3.72
N ILE A 13 4.25 1.61 2.94
CA ILE A 13 4.98 2.47 2.01
C ILE A 13 4.40 2.32 0.60
N ALA A 14 4.20 3.46 -0.06
CA ALA A 14 3.73 3.55 -1.42
C ALA A 14 4.81 3.17 -2.43
N THR A 15 4.39 2.44 -3.45
CA THR A 15 5.17 2.03 -4.63
C THR A 15 4.56 2.59 -5.93
N GLN A 16 3.50 3.38 -5.80
CA GLN A 16 2.90 4.19 -6.86
C GLN A 16 2.71 5.63 -6.38
N THR A 17 2.69 6.59 -7.30
CA THR A 17 2.70 8.03 -7.01
C THR A 17 1.33 8.62 -6.62
N GLY A 18 0.24 7.87 -6.80
CA GLY A 18 -1.10 8.30 -6.44
C GLY A 18 -2.12 7.17 -6.55
N ILE A 19 -3.40 7.50 -6.35
CA ILE A 19 -4.51 6.54 -6.45
C ILE A 19 -5.39 6.88 -7.66
N HIS A 20 -5.59 5.94 -8.56
CA HIS A 20 -6.59 6.09 -9.62
C HIS A 20 -8.01 6.12 -9.03
N SER A 21 -8.78 7.17 -9.35
CA SER A 21 -10.14 7.36 -8.84
C SER A 21 -11.07 6.19 -9.13
N ASP A 22 -10.97 5.61 -10.33
CA ASP A 22 -11.86 4.53 -10.77
C ASP A 22 -11.60 3.23 -10.01
N ARG A 23 -10.33 2.96 -9.67
CA ARG A 23 -9.97 1.81 -8.81
C ARG A 23 -10.47 2.00 -7.39
N LEU A 24 -10.38 3.22 -6.85
CA LEU A 24 -10.91 3.52 -5.52
C LEU A 24 -12.44 3.43 -5.48
N ALA A 25 -13.13 3.93 -6.51
CA ALA A 25 -14.58 3.79 -6.64
C ALA A 25 -15.00 2.32 -6.68
N ALA A 26 -14.30 1.49 -7.47
CA ALA A 26 -14.60 0.06 -7.55
C ALA A 26 -14.34 -0.70 -6.23
N VAL A 27 -13.42 -0.23 -5.38
CA VAL A 27 -13.24 -0.77 -4.03
C VAL A 27 -14.38 -0.34 -3.10
N ARG A 28 -14.78 0.94 -3.15
CA ARG A 28 -15.87 1.48 -2.32
C ARG A 28 -17.23 0.83 -2.62
N SER A 29 -17.46 0.44 -3.88
CA SER A 29 -18.73 -0.16 -4.32
C SER A 29 -18.82 -1.67 -4.09
N ASP A 30 -17.73 -2.35 -3.72
CA ASP A 30 -17.65 -3.80 -3.59
C ASP A 30 -16.99 -4.21 -2.26
N PRO A 31 -17.77 -4.63 -1.25
CA PRO A 31 -17.25 -5.06 0.05
C PRO A 31 -16.28 -6.24 -0.04
N VAL A 32 -16.51 -7.18 -0.96
CA VAL A 32 -15.62 -8.33 -1.15
C VAL A 32 -14.25 -7.86 -1.62
N ARG A 33 -14.23 -6.88 -2.52
CA ARG A 33 -13.00 -6.24 -2.97
C ARG A 33 -12.34 -5.40 -1.88
N ALA A 34 -13.12 -4.70 -1.06
CA ALA A 34 -12.61 -3.91 0.06
C ALA A 34 -11.90 -4.75 1.12
N ASP A 35 -12.41 -5.96 1.39
CA ASP A 35 -11.86 -6.86 2.41
C ASP A 35 -10.78 -7.83 1.88
N ALA A 36 -10.59 -7.90 0.55
CA ALA A 36 -9.56 -8.72 -0.06
C ALA A 36 -8.15 -8.29 0.41
N PRO A 37 -7.26 -9.24 0.75
CA PRO A 37 -5.96 -8.91 1.32
C PRO A 37 -5.07 -8.16 0.32
N ILE A 38 -4.32 -7.18 0.83
CA ILE A 38 -3.29 -6.48 0.04
C ILE A 38 -2.05 -7.35 -0.12
N VAL A 39 -1.13 -6.99 -1.01
CA VAL A 39 0.16 -7.67 -1.16
C VAL A 39 1.26 -6.76 -0.70
N VAL A 40 2.09 -7.24 0.22
CA VAL A 40 3.16 -6.45 0.84
C VAL A 40 4.49 -7.19 0.71
N ALA A 41 5.50 -6.51 0.19
CA ALA A 41 6.88 -6.94 0.27
C ALA A 41 7.48 -6.41 1.57
N LYS A 42 8.04 -7.32 2.38
CA LYS A 42 8.71 -6.97 3.64
C LYS A 42 10.21 -6.89 3.41
N ASP A 43 10.81 -5.75 3.76
CA ASP A 43 12.28 -5.61 3.77
C ASP A 43 12.88 -6.74 4.63
N PRO A 44 13.90 -7.49 4.17
CA PRO A 44 14.61 -8.48 4.98
C PRO A 44 15.17 -7.94 6.29
N ALA A 45 15.50 -6.64 6.34
CA ALA A 45 15.90 -5.96 7.58
C ALA A 45 14.74 -5.71 8.55
N GLY A 46 13.50 -5.94 8.11
CA GLY A 46 12.27 -5.89 8.92
C GLY A 46 11.74 -4.49 9.21
N VAL A 47 12.30 -3.45 8.59
CA VAL A 47 12.00 -2.05 8.92
C VAL A 47 10.83 -1.48 8.12
N GLU A 48 10.63 -1.96 6.89
CA GLU A 48 9.73 -1.33 5.92
C GLU A 48 8.78 -2.34 5.23
N ASN A 49 7.54 -1.89 5.01
CA ASN A 49 6.46 -2.68 4.39
C ASN A 49 6.01 -2.01 3.09
N TYR A 50 6.48 -2.50 1.94
CA TYR A 50 6.17 -1.92 0.63
C TYR A 50 4.90 -2.55 0.05
N VAL A 51 3.88 -1.76 -0.26
CA VAL A 51 2.64 -2.27 -0.85
C VAL A 51 2.87 -2.54 -2.34
N LEU A 52 2.82 -3.80 -2.77
CA LEU A 52 2.92 -4.19 -4.18
C LEU A 52 1.57 -4.14 -4.90
N ASP A 53 0.49 -4.41 -4.17
CA ASP A 53 -0.88 -4.32 -4.70
C ASP A 53 -1.85 -3.96 -3.57
N GLY A 54 -2.87 -3.17 -3.92
CA GLY A 54 -3.96 -2.82 -3.01
C GLY A 54 -3.91 -1.43 -2.38
N HIS A 55 -3.18 -0.46 -2.94
CA HIS A 55 -3.14 0.92 -2.41
C HIS A 55 -4.54 1.55 -2.26
N SER A 56 -5.44 1.33 -3.21
CA SER A 56 -6.83 1.81 -3.11
C SER A 56 -7.58 1.20 -1.91
N ARG A 57 -7.28 -0.05 -1.55
CA ARG A 57 -7.87 -0.73 -0.38
C ARG A 57 -7.31 -0.15 0.92
N VAL A 58 -6.02 0.15 0.96
CA VAL A 58 -5.39 0.83 2.10
C VAL A 58 -6.01 2.20 2.33
N VAL A 59 -6.14 3.01 1.28
CA VAL A 59 -6.77 4.34 1.37
C VAL A 59 -8.23 4.22 1.80
N HIS A 60 -8.99 3.30 1.20
CA HIS A 60 -10.38 3.07 1.61
C HIS A 60 -10.48 2.64 3.08
N ALA A 61 -9.63 1.72 3.55
CA ALA A 61 -9.63 1.28 4.94
C ALA A 61 -9.33 2.45 5.90
N ALA A 62 -8.37 3.32 5.56
CA ALA A 62 -8.06 4.52 6.32
C ALA A 62 -9.24 5.51 6.35
N GLU A 63 -9.94 5.71 5.22
CA GLU A 63 -11.16 6.54 5.13
C GLU A 63 -12.30 6.01 6.02
N GLN A 64 -12.35 4.69 6.24
CA GLN A 64 -13.30 4.05 7.15
C GLN A 64 -12.84 4.08 8.63
N GLY A 65 -11.72 4.74 8.94
CA GLY A 65 -11.17 4.81 10.29
C GLY A 65 -10.54 3.51 10.79
N LYS A 66 -10.22 2.56 9.90
CA LYS A 66 -9.48 1.35 10.27
C LYS A 66 -8.01 1.71 10.55
N TYR A 67 -7.38 0.95 11.45
CA TYR A 67 -5.96 1.12 11.80
C TYR A 67 -5.04 0.09 11.16
N ASP A 68 -5.61 -1.01 10.68
CA ASP A 68 -4.89 -2.12 10.09
C ASP A 68 -5.67 -2.74 8.90
N ILE A 69 -4.98 -3.59 8.14
CA ILE A 69 -5.54 -4.29 6.98
C ILE A 69 -4.95 -5.69 6.83
N ASN A 70 -5.74 -6.60 6.29
CA ASN A 70 -5.28 -7.94 5.93
C ASN A 70 -4.28 -7.85 4.77
N ALA A 71 -3.15 -8.54 4.91
CA ALA A 71 -2.08 -8.55 3.94
C ALA A 71 -1.55 -9.96 3.71
N VAL A 72 -1.11 -10.21 2.48
CA VAL A 72 -0.25 -11.33 2.12
C VAL A 72 1.18 -10.81 2.06
N LEU A 73 2.03 -11.33 2.95
CA LEU A 73 3.45 -11.02 2.98
C LEU A 73 4.18 -11.81 1.90
N LYS A 74 5.07 -11.13 1.19
CA LYS A 74 6.04 -11.71 0.28
C LYS A 74 7.44 -11.29 0.69
N ASP A 75 8.38 -12.19 0.45
CA ASP A 75 9.80 -11.91 0.57
C ASP A 75 10.16 -10.79 -0.43
N ASP A 76 10.77 -9.70 0.03
CA ASP A 76 11.16 -8.62 -0.87
C ASP A 76 12.37 -9.04 -1.72
N SER A 77 12.16 -9.09 -3.04
CA SER A 77 13.23 -9.28 -4.02
C SER A 77 13.97 -7.97 -4.35
N GLY A 78 13.68 -6.88 -3.62
CA GLY A 78 14.16 -5.52 -3.84
C GLY A 78 13.26 -4.68 -4.75
N ILE A 79 12.21 -5.27 -5.33
CA ILE A 79 11.30 -4.57 -6.24
C ILE A 79 10.47 -3.53 -5.49
N GLY A 80 9.96 -3.86 -4.29
CA GLY A 80 9.15 -2.94 -3.51
C GLY A 80 9.93 -1.68 -3.14
N ARG A 81 11.17 -1.87 -2.68
CA ARG A 81 12.09 -0.77 -2.39
C ARG A 81 12.44 0.07 -3.61
N ALA A 82 12.77 -0.57 -4.74
CA ALA A 82 13.10 0.16 -5.98
C ALA A 82 11.93 1.03 -6.44
N GLN A 83 10.70 0.50 -6.43
CA GLN A 83 9.50 1.27 -6.77
C GLN A 83 9.23 2.40 -5.77
N ALA A 84 9.39 2.16 -4.46
CA ALA A 84 9.22 3.20 -3.45
C ALA A 84 10.24 4.34 -3.59
N MET A 85 11.48 4.03 -4.00
CA MET A 85 12.49 5.05 -4.33
C MET A 85 12.07 5.88 -5.54
N MET A 86 11.57 5.24 -6.61
CA MET A 86 11.05 5.95 -7.78
C MET A 86 9.88 6.88 -7.42
N VAL A 87 8.99 6.47 -6.51
CA VAL A 87 7.89 7.30 -6.02
C VAL A 87 8.41 8.50 -5.24
N LYS A 88 9.35 8.28 -4.32
CA LYS A 88 10.00 9.33 -3.53
C LYS A 88 10.61 10.39 -4.45
N ASP A 89 11.34 9.96 -5.47
CA ASP A 89 11.99 10.82 -6.45
C ASP A 89 10.96 11.58 -7.31
N ALA A 90 9.94 10.88 -7.82
CA ALA A 90 8.87 11.48 -8.63
C ALA A 90 8.04 12.53 -7.87
N LEU A 91 7.88 12.37 -6.55
CA LEU A 91 7.16 13.31 -5.69
C LEU A 91 8.08 14.37 -5.06
N GLY A 92 9.39 14.33 -5.32
CA GLY A 92 10.34 15.32 -4.80
C GLY A 92 10.49 15.31 -3.28
N THR A 93 10.38 14.13 -2.65
CA THR A 93 10.43 14.00 -1.19
C THR A 93 11.73 13.35 -0.72
N ASN A 94 12.15 13.61 0.51
CA ASN A 94 13.36 13.00 1.10
C ASN A 94 13.07 11.70 1.88
N SER A 95 11.80 11.40 2.14
CA SER A 95 11.34 10.25 2.92
C SER A 95 10.44 9.36 2.06
N PHE A 96 10.34 8.08 2.40
CA PHE A 96 9.35 7.22 1.78
C PHE A 96 7.93 7.71 2.05
N VAL A 97 7.11 7.70 1.01
CA VAL A 97 5.74 8.18 1.05
C VAL A 97 4.83 7.08 1.60
N LYS A 98 3.97 7.43 2.55
CA LYS A 98 2.98 6.49 3.10
C LYS A 98 1.81 6.37 2.14
N VAL A 99 1.22 5.18 2.06
CA VAL A 99 0.06 4.96 1.18
C VAL A 99 -1.13 5.85 1.58
N THR A 100 -1.30 6.10 2.88
CA THR A 100 -2.35 6.99 3.42
C THR A 100 -2.19 8.45 3.01
N ASP A 101 -1.00 8.85 2.55
CA ASP A 101 -0.70 10.23 2.16
C ASP A 101 -0.86 10.46 0.65
N LEU A 102 -1.18 9.41 -0.11
CA LEU A 102 -1.34 9.49 -1.56
C LEU A 102 -2.60 10.26 -1.95
N LYS A 103 -2.45 11.13 -2.95
CA LYS A 103 -3.58 11.85 -3.55
C LYS A 103 -4.26 11.00 -4.63
N THR A 104 -5.57 11.18 -4.76
CA THR A 104 -6.33 10.62 -5.88
C THR A 104 -6.15 11.45 -7.15
N HIS A 105 -5.99 10.80 -8.29
CA HIS A 105 -6.00 11.43 -9.61
C HIS A 105 -6.95 10.69 -10.57
N LYS A 106 -7.34 11.39 -11.64
CA LYS A 106 -8.21 10.86 -12.69
C LYS A 106 -7.43 9.89 -13.58
#